data_AF-A0A101RUW7-F1
#
_entry.id   AF-A0A101RUW7-F1
#
_cell.length_a   1.000
_cell.length_b   1.000
_cell.length_c   1.000
_cell.angle_alpha   90.00
_cell.angle_beta   90.00
_cell.angle_gamma   90.00
#
_symmetry.space_group_name_H-M   'P 1'
#
loop_
_entity.id
_entity.type
_entity.pdbx_description
1 polymer ?
#
loop_
_entity_poly.entity_id
_entity_poly.type
_entity_poly.pdbx_seq_one_letter_code
_entity_poly.pdbx_strand_id
1 'polypeptide(L)'
;MCAYEKPREGSEGEVLWTVRLSGLVGWVAAAVACWWLLGVAATPRPWTGPLVWGTVAAGCAVVRAGALWGLRRGPGRVVLEKAGESGGALGRALGFSFDSAGWIRARNGALWLLVTFACGALFVGLMTATTGDERVAALRDAGGRVSTATVVERPRAVREDLSEDVVRGYTSRLVVAVPDGPARLATRAYTHDEPRIGTEVEVLWARSAPELGGYVHERESLRTLAAGRWEAFPDGANGRDALLAFVLTMVTVGVFALVFIFTSGPRALQRLAWSAPLQTVYAALITAVLVGWRPLLLGGGASPAEGLLGVCGFGLLVLTHMFMAGRSIGEK
;
A
#
# COMPACT_ATOMS: atom_id res chain seq x y z
N MET A 1 37.53 25.24 -40.87
CA MET A 1 36.27 25.91 -40.49
C MET A 1 35.43 24.89 -39.73
N CYS A 2 35.58 24.83 -38.41
CA CYS A 2 34.72 24.00 -37.56
C CYS A 2 33.47 24.82 -37.23
N ALA A 3 32.31 24.37 -37.71
CA ALA A 3 31.04 24.96 -37.35
C ALA A 3 30.81 24.76 -35.85
N TYR A 4 30.75 25.86 -35.10
CA TYR A 4 30.32 25.86 -33.71
C TYR A 4 28.79 25.80 -33.71
N GLU A 5 28.25 24.59 -33.62
CA GLU A 5 26.81 24.36 -33.57
C GLU A 5 26.30 24.81 -32.20
N LYS A 6 25.61 25.95 -32.18
CA LYS A 6 25.03 26.54 -30.97
C LYS A 6 24.02 25.54 -30.38
N PRO A 7 24.17 25.09 -29.12
CA PRO A 7 23.24 24.15 -28.54
C PRO A 7 21.84 24.78 -28.45
N ARG A 8 20.82 24.02 -28.85
CA ARG A 8 19.41 24.43 -28.78
C ARG A 8 19.00 24.58 -27.31
N GLU A 9 18.95 25.83 -26.82
CA GLU A 9 18.47 26.19 -25.47
C GLU A 9 17.04 25.69 -25.15
N GLY A 10 16.24 25.35 -26.18
CA GLY A 10 14.87 24.85 -26.00
C GLY A 10 14.76 23.45 -25.38
N SER A 11 15.66 22.52 -25.73
CA SER A 11 15.51 21.11 -25.30
C SER A 11 15.88 20.87 -23.83
N GLU A 12 16.74 21.70 -23.25
CA GLU A 12 17.18 21.52 -21.85
C GLU A 12 16.11 21.97 -20.85
N GLY A 13 15.34 23.01 -21.19
CA GLY A 13 14.20 23.47 -20.40
C GLY A 13 13.08 22.42 -20.33
N GLU A 14 12.78 21.77 -21.46
CA GLU A 14 11.73 20.75 -21.55
C GLU A 14 12.03 19.51 -20.70
N VAL A 15 13.28 19.02 -20.73
CA VAL A 15 13.67 17.85 -19.94
C VAL A 15 13.68 18.17 -18.43
N LEU A 16 14.09 19.38 -18.05
CA LEU A 16 14.02 19.83 -16.65
C LEU A 16 12.58 19.87 -16.12
N TRP A 17 11.65 20.39 -16.91
CA TRP A 17 10.22 20.39 -16.57
C TRP A 17 9.66 18.97 -16.49
N THR A 18 10.08 18.08 -17.39
CA THR A 18 9.70 16.66 -17.37
C THR A 18 10.11 15.97 -16.08
N VAL A 19 11.33 16.22 -15.56
CA VAL A 19 11.78 15.70 -14.26
C VAL A 19 10.89 16.21 -13.12
N ARG A 20 10.54 17.50 -13.14
CA ARG A 20 9.74 18.11 -12.06
C ARG A 20 8.29 17.62 -12.07
N LEU A 21 7.65 17.61 -13.23
CA LEU A 21 6.26 17.16 -13.40
C LEU A 21 6.11 15.67 -13.10
N SER A 22 7.01 14.83 -13.61
CA SER A 22 6.98 13.40 -13.28
C SER A 22 7.18 13.15 -11.78
N GLY A 23 8.04 13.94 -11.12
CA GLY A 23 8.14 13.93 -9.65
C GLY A 23 6.81 14.27 -8.97
N LEU A 24 6.20 15.40 -9.31
CA LEU A 24 4.95 15.86 -8.70
C LEU A 24 3.80 14.86 -8.90
N VAL A 25 3.57 14.45 -10.16
CA VAL A 25 2.50 13.50 -10.50
C VAL A 25 2.73 12.16 -9.83
N GLY A 26 3.99 11.68 -9.80
CA GLY A 26 4.34 10.43 -9.12
C GLY A 26 4.03 10.46 -7.63
N TRP A 27 4.34 11.57 -6.93
CA TRP A 27 4.05 11.70 -5.50
C TRP A 27 2.56 11.83 -5.21
N VAL A 28 1.81 12.58 -6.02
CA VAL A 28 0.35 12.68 -5.89
C VAL A 28 -0.29 11.31 -6.12
N ALA A 29 0.13 10.58 -7.15
CA ALA A 29 -0.36 9.24 -7.44
C ALA A 29 -0.07 8.27 -6.29
N ALA A 30 1.13 8.31 -5.71
CA ALA A 30 1.49 7.51 -4.54
C ALA A 30 0.63 7.86 -3.31
N ALA A 31 0.39 9.14 -3.03
CA ALA A 31 -0.48 9.58 -1.94
C ALA A 31 -1.91 9.08 -2.11
N VAL A 32 -2.46 9.20 -3.32
CA VAL A 32 -3.81 8.70 -3.63
C VAL A 32 -3.86 7.19 -3.48
N ALA A 33 -2.88 6.44 -4.02
CA ALA A 33 -2.82 4.99 -3.87
C ALA A 33 -2.80 4.57 -2.39
N CYS A 34 -1.99 5.24 -1.55
CA CYS A 34 -1.93 4.93 -0.13
C CYS A 34 -3.22 5.31 0.62
N TRP A 35 -3.90 6.39 0.21
CA TRP A 35 -5.21 6.78 0.76
C TRP A 35 -6.28 5.70 0.51
N TRP A 36 -6.31 5.13 -0.71
CA TRP A 36 -7.16 4.00 -1.03
C TRP A 36 -6.80 2.76 -0.19
N LEU A 37 -5.51 2.49 -0.01
CA LEU A 37 -4.98 1.43 0.86
C LEU A 37 -5.16 1.70 2.36
N LEU A 38 -5.90 2.70 2.81
CA LEU A 38 -6.39 2.79 4.20
C LEU A 38 -7.89 2.49 4.33
N GLY A 39 -8.57 2.17 3.23
CA GLY A 39 -9.98 1.81 3.25
C GLY A 39 -10.89 3.04 3.37
N VAL A 40 -10.34 4.25 3.18
CA VAL A 40 -11.14 5.50 3.20
C VAL A 40 -12.19 5.50 2.08
N ALA A 41 -11.93 4.76 1.00
CA ALA A 41 -12.94 4.38 0.04
C ALA A 41 -12.93 2.87 -0.09
N ALA A 42 -13.94 2.23 0.51
CA ALA A 42 -14.07 0.78 0.55
C ALA A 42 -14.36 0.24 -0.87
N THR A 43 -13.32 -0.08 -1.64
CA THR A 43 -13.47 -0.66 -2.97
C THR A 43 -13.69 -2.17 -2.91
N PRO A 44 -14.67 -2.69 -3.65
CA PRO A 44 -14.76 -4.13 -3.89
C PRO A 44 -13.52 -4.60 -4.65
N ARG A 45 -13.11 -5.86 -4.44
CA ARG A 45 -12.09 -6.50 -5.29
C ARG A 45 -12.61 -6.63 -6.74
N PRO A 46 -11.74 -6.51 -7.77
CA PRO A 46 -10.33 -6.13 -7.70
C PRO A 46 -10.13 -4.66 -7.33
N TRP A 47 -9.07 -4.35 -6.57
CA TRP A 47 -8.73 -2.99 -6.10
C TRP A 47 -8.07 -2.17 -7.22
N THR A 48 -8.88 -1.83 -8.23
CA THR A 48 -8.44 -1.12 -9.44
C THR A 48 -7.89 0.28 -9.15
N GLY A 49 -8.43 0.98 -8.14
CA GLY A 49 -7.96 2.30 -7.72
C GLY A 49 -6.46 2.32 -7.35
N PRO A 50 -6.05 1.61 -6.28
CA PRO A 50 -4.64 1.47 -5.90
C PRO A 50 -3.74 0.99 -7.05
N LEU A 51 -4.23 0.07 -7.89
CA LEU A 51 -3.47 -0.45 -9.02
C LEU A 51 -3.18 0.63 -10.08
N VAL A 52 -4.20 1.39 -10.48
CA VAL A 52 -4.06 2.48 -11.46
C VAL A 52 -3.13 3.56 -10.91
N TRP A 53 -3.33 4.01 -9.67
CA TRP A 53 -2.47 5.05 -9.10
C TRP A 53 -1.04 4.56 -8.82
N GLY A 54 -0.88 3.29 -8.42
CA GLY A 54 0.44 2.66 -8.27
C GLY A 54 1.20 2.54 -9.60
N THR A 55 0.52 2.15 -10.68
CA THR A 55 1.11 2.11 -12.04
C THR A 55 1.50 3.50 -12.54
N VAL A 56 0.69 4.53 -12.29
CA VAL A 56 1.03 5.92 -12.60
C VAL A 56 2.27 6.37 -11.83
N ALA A 57 2.35 6.05 -10.53
CA ALA A 57 3.51 6.38 -9.70
C ALA A 57 4.80 5.70 -10.20
N ALA A 58 4.73 4.40 -10.52
CA ALA A 58 5.86 3.64 -11.06
C ALA A 58 6.30 4.19 -12.44
N GLY A 59 5.35 4.45 -13.34
CA GLY A 59 5.62 5.04 -14.64
C GLY A 59 6.30 6.40 -14.53
N CYS A 60 5.82 7.26 -13.62
CA CYS A 60 6.43 8.55 -13.33
C CYS A 60 7.87 8.42 -12.81
N ALA A 61 8.15 7.44 -11.95
CA ALA A 61 9.50 7.18 -11.45
C ALA A 61 10.46 6.76 -12.57
N VAL A 62 10.00 5.89 -13.49
CA VAL A 62 10.78 5.45 -14.66
C VAL A 62 11.05 6.64 -15.61
N VAL A 63 10.02 7.43 -15.93
CA VAL A 63 10.15 8.63 -16.76
C VAL A 63 11.15 9.61 -16.15
N ARG A 64 11.08 9.83 -14.83
CA ARG A 64 12.00 10.70 -14.10
C ARG A 64 13.45 10.20 -14.20
N ALA A 65 13.68 8.91 -13.99
CA ALA A 65 15.01 8.31 -14.11
C ALA A 65 15.56 8.45 -15.54
N GLY A 66 14.73 8.16 -16.55
CA GLY A 66 15.08 8.33 -17.97
C GLY A 66 15.44 9.78 -18.32
N ALA A 67 14.62 10.74 -17.89
CA ALA A 67 14.86 12.16 -18.12
C ALA A 67 16.17 12.65 -17.46
N LEU A 68 16.49 12.18 -16.24
CA LEU A 68 17.76 12.49 -15.57
C LEU A 68 18.98 11.89 -16.30
N TRP A 69 18.85 10.70 -16.88
CA TRP A 69 19.89 10.14 -17.75
C TRP A 69 20.03 10.93 -19.06
N GLY A 70 18.92 11.44 -19.61
CA GLY A 70 18.89 12.34 -20.76
C GLY A 70 19.67 13.63 -20.49
N LEU A 71 19.42 14.29 -19.34
CA LEU A 71 20.18 15.48 -18.91
C LEU A 71 21.68 15.20 -18.75
N ARG A 72 22.05 13.95 -18.42
CA ARG A 72 23.45 13.55 -18.21
C ARG A 72 24.21 13.30 -19.51
N ARG A 73 23.50 13.02 -20.61
CA ARG A 73 24.06 12.73 -21.95
C ARG A 73 24.04 13.96 -22.88
N GLY A 74 23.43 15.06 -22.46
CA GLY A 74 23.44 16.32 -23.21
C GLY A 74 24.84 16.96 -23.28
N PRO A 75 25.13 17.77 -24.32
CA PRO A 75 26.44 18.40 -24.52
C PRO A 75 26.80 19.46 -23.46
N GLY A 76 25.86 19.89 -22.63
CA GLY A 76 26.09 20.72 -21.45
C GLY A 76 26.08 19.87 -20.18
N ARG A 77 27.22 19.75 -19.50
CA ARG A 77 27.25 19.28 -18.10
C ARG A 77 26.52 20.34 -17.28
N VAL A 78 25.21 20.18 -17.06
CA VAL A 78 24.40 21.13 -16.30
C VAL A 78 24.92 21.18 -14.87
N VAL A 79 25.83 22.13 -14.63
CA VAL A 79 26.25 22.50 -13.29
C VAL A 79 25.04 23.22 -12.69
N LEU A 80 24.33 22.55 -11.78
CA LEU A 80 23.28 23.15 -10.95
C LEU A 80 23.87 24.14 -9.91
N GLU A 81 25.02 24.76 -10.18
CA GLU A 81 25.42 26.00 -9.51
C GLU A 81 24.77 27.13 -10.29
N LYS A 82 23.58 27.48 -9.82
CA LYS A 82 22.97 28.73 -10.19
C LYS A 82 23.82 29.85 -9.56
N ALA A 83 24.83 30.31 -10.28
CA ALA A 83 25.47 31.58 -10.02
C ALA A 83 24.39 32.67 -10.10
N GLY A 84 24.18 33.39 -9.00
CA GLY A 84 23.47 34.67 -8.99
C GLY A 84 21.94 34.62 -9.17
N GLU A 85 21.23 35.00 -8.12
CA GLU A 85 20.20 36.04 -8.21
C GLU A 85 18.96 35.85 -9.11
N SER A 86 18.51 34.63 -9.42
CA SER A 86 17.17 34.45 -10.00
C SER A 86 16.25 33.59 -9.15
N GLY A 87 15.72 34.19 -8.09
CA GLY A 87 14.35 33.90 -7.69
C GLY A 87 13.44 34.21 -8.88
N GLY A 88 12.97 33.17 -9.57
CA GLY A 88 11.97 33.31 -10.63
C GLY A 88 10.74 34.05 -10.10
N ALA A 89 9.92 34.63 -10.99
CA ALA A 89 8.78 35.48 -10.63
C ALA A 89 7.90 34.90 -9.51
N LEU A 90 7.75 33.57 -9.45
CA LEU A 90 7.03 32.85 -8.40
C LEU A 90 7.71 32.91 -7.00
N GLY A 91 9.04 32.84 -6.95
CA GLY A 91 9.81 32.94 -5.69
C GLY A 91 9.83 34.37 -5.14
N ARG A 92 9.76 35.38 -6.02
CA ARG A 92 9.54 36.78 -5.62
C ARG A 92 8.12 37.04 -5.14
N ALA A 93 7.11 36.44 -5.79
CA ALA A 93 5.70 36.62 -5.42
C ALA A 93 5.33 35.91 -4.11
N LEU A 94 5.92 34.74 -3.81
CA LEU A 94 5.61 33.96 -2.61
C LEU A 94 6.61 34.15 -1.46
N GLY A 95 7.71 34.91 -1.67
CA GLY A 95 8.75 35.11 -0.66
C GLY A 95 9.57 33.85 -0.31
N PHE A 96 9.41 32.74 -1.05
CA PHE A 96 10.12 31.49 -0.80
C PHE A 96 11.31 31.31 -1.76
N SER A 97 12.50 31.05 -1.20
CA SER A 97 13.63 30.51 -1.96
C SER A 97 13.54 28.99 -1.99
N PHE A 98 13.32 28.43 -3.18
CA PHE A 98 13.28 26.98 -3.42
C PHE A 98 14.64 26.28 -3.21
N ASP A 99 15.71 27.05 -3.03
CA ASP A 99 17.05 26.55 -2.68
C ASP A 99 17.38 26.78 -1.19
N SER A 100 16.44 27.32 -0.40
CA SER A 100 16.63 27.48 1.04
C SER A 100 16.71 26.13 1.75
N ALA A 101 17.55 26.06 2.78
CA ALA A 101 17.69 24.86 3.62
C ALA A 101 16.34 24.42 4.23
N GLY A 102 15.50 25.37 4.63
CA GLY A 102 14.17 25.11 5.17
C GLY A 102 13.25 24.44 4.15
N TRP A 103 13.21 24.95 2.91
CA TRP A 103 12.42 24.34 1.84
C TRP A 103 12.90 22.94 1.47
N ILE A 104 14.21 22.74 1.33
CA ILE A 104 14.78 21.43 1.02
C ILE A 104 14.42 20.41 2.11
N ARG A 105 14.51 20.79 3.38
CA ARG A 105 14.11 19.94 4.50
C ARG A 105 12.62 19.67 4.52
N ALA A 106 11.77 20.68 4.31
CA ALA A 106 10.32 20.52 4.27
C ALA A 106 9.88 19.58 3.12
N ARG A 107 10.46 19.74 1.92
CA ARG A 107 10.21 18.85 0.78
C ARG A 107 10.62 17.41 1.08
N ASN A 108 11.81 17.21 1.66
CA ASN A 108 12.25 15.86 2.04
C ASN A 108 11.39 15.31 3.19
N GLY A 109 10.93 16.15 4.12
CA GLY A 109 9.97 15.78 5.15
C GLY A 109 8.65 15.29 4.60
N ALA A 110 8.07 16.01 3.63
CA ALA A 110 6.84 15.57 2.96
C ALA A 110 7.03 14.25 2.21
N LEU A 111 8.17 14.08 1.53
CA LEU A 111 8.54 12.83 0.86
C LEU A 111 8.61 11.67 1.85
N TRP A 112 9.32 11.86 2.96
CA TRP A 112 9.47 10.84 3.98
C TRP A 112 8.17 10.53 4.69
N LEU A 113 7.34 11.53 4.98
CA LEU A 113 6.02 11.30 5.56
C LEU A 113 5.18 10.39 4.65
N LEU A 114 5.24 10.60 3.33
CA LEU A 114 4.57 9.73 2.38
C LEU A 114 5.20 8.34 2.28
N VAL A 115 6.53 8.22 2.33
CA VAL A 115 7.21 6.91 2.37
C VAL A 115 6.80 6.14 3.61
N THR A 116 6.85 6.79 4.78
CA THR A 116 6.43 6.21 6.06
C THR A 116 4.97 5.75 6.00
N PHE A 117 4.09 6.58 5.44
CA PHE A 117 2.68 6.24 5.26
C PHE A 117 2.49 5.04 4.32
N ALA A 118 3.23 4.99 3.22
CA ALA A 118 3.27 3.83 2.34
C ALA A 118 3.80 2.57 3.06
N CYS A 119 4.80 2.71 3.96
CA CYS A 119 5.28 1.60 4.79
C CYS A 119 4.16 1.02 5.65
N GLY A 120 3.43 1.90 6.34
CA GLY A 120 2.32 1.51 7.19
C GLY A 120 1.24 0.80 6.39
N ALA A 121 0.77 1.40 5.29
CA ALA A 121 -0.28 0.83 4.45
C ALA A 121 0.13 -0.55 3.87
N LEU A 122 1.40 -0.69 3.47
CA LEU A 122 1.97 -1.94 2.99
C LEU A 122 1.98 -3.02 4.08
N PHE A 123 2.40 -2.67 5.30
CA PHE A 123 2.43 -3.61 6.41
C PHE A 123 1.03 -4.06 6.83
N VAL A 124 0.08 -3.13 6.86
CA VAL A 124 -1.33 -3.42 7.12
C VAL A 124 -1.89 -4.38 6.06
N GLY A 125 -1.65 -4.10 4.79
CA GLY A 125 -2.12 -4.97 3.72
C GLY A 125 -1.47 -6.37 3.79
N LEU A 126 -0.22 -6.52 4.24
CA LEU A 126 0.39 -7.85 4.45
C LEU A 126 -0.24 -8.62 5.62
N MET A 127 -0.49 -7.94 6.73
CA MET A 127 -1.09 -8.54 7.94
C MET A 127 -2.56 -8.91 7.70
N THR A 128 -3.29 -8.07 6.97
CA THR A 128 -4.72 -8.26 6.65
C THR A 128 -4.95 -9.08 5.38
N ALA A 129 -3.94 -9.28 4.52
CA ALA A 129 -4.00 -10.20 3.38
C ALA A 129 -3.86 -11.67 3.79
N THR A 130 -3.87 -11.97 5.09
CA THR A 130 -3.89 -13.34 5.59
C THR A 130 -5.11 -14.08 5.05
N THR A 131 -4.82 -14.98 4.11
CA THR A 131 -5.70 -16.05 3.58
C THR A 131 -7.18 -15.71 3.61
N GLY A 132 -7.64 -14.90 2.65
CA GLY A 132 -9.07 -14.89 2.36
C GLY A 132 -9.49 -16.33 2.10
N ASP A 133 -10.32 -16.89 2.98
CA ASP A 133 -10.79 -18.27 2.87
C ASP A 133 -11.29 -18.46 1.43
N GLU A 134 -10.66 -19.34 0.66
CA GLU A 134 -10.99 -19.58 -0.75
C GLU A 134 -12.49 -19.85 -0.92
N ARG A 135 -13.10 -20.41 0.13
CA ARG A 135 -14.53 -20.63 0.21
C ARG A 135 -15.36 -19.34 0.29
N VAL A 136 -14.91 -18.35 1.06
CA VAL A 136 -15.55 -17.02 1.12
C VAL A 136 -15.42 -16.29 -0.21
N ALA A 137 -14.28 -16.41 -0.88
CA ALA A 137 -14.09 -15.87 -2.23
C ALA A 137 -15.03 -16.53 -3.24
N ALA A 138 -15.11 -17.87 -3.26
CA ALA A 138 -16.03 -18.61 -4.13
C ALA A 138 -17.51 -18.29 -3.85
N LEU A 139 -17.90 -18.18 -2.57
CA LEU A 139 -19.26 -17.78 -2.18
C LEU A 139 -19.58 -16.36 -2.65
N ARG A 140 -18.62 -15.44 -2.56
CA ARG A 140 -18.77 -14.06 -3.05
C ARG A 140 -18.92 -14.01 -4.57
N ASP A 141 -18.05 -14.71 -5.30
CA ASP A 141 -18.07 -14.75 -6.77
C ASP A 141 -19.38 -15.37 -7.28
N ALA A 142 -19.97 -16.29 -6.51
CA ALA A 142 -21.31 -16.82 -6.74
C ALA A 142 -22.44 -15.89 -6.26
N GLY A 143 -22.18 -14.62 -5.94
CA GLY A 143 -23.21 -13.65 -5.52
C GLY A 143 -23.71 -13.86 -4.08
N GLY A 144 -22.83 -14.33 -3.19
CA GLY A 144 -23.13 -14.63 -1.80
C GLY A 144 -23.79 -13.47 -1.05
N ARG A 145 -24.82 -13.79 -0.27
CA ARG A 145 -25.55 -12.84 0.59
C ARG A 145 -25.54 -13.33 2.03
N VAL A 146 -25.59 -12.38 2.94
CA VAL A 146 -25.81 -12.67 4.36
C VAL A 146 -27.29 -12.90 4.58
N SER A 147 -27.63 -13.98 5.26
CA SER A 147 -29.00 -14.29 5.66
C SER A 147 -28.98 -14.84 7.08
N THR A 148 -30.03 -14.61 7.84
CA THR A 148 -30.23 -15.28 9.12
C THR A 148 -30.62 -16.72 8.84
N ALA A 149 -29.94 -17.68 9.46
CA ALA A 149 -30.21 -19.10 9.31
C ALA A 149 -30.36 -19.77 10.68
N THR A 150 -31.18 -20.81 10.74
CA THR A 150 -31.47 -21.53 11.99
C THR A 150 -30.76 -22.87 11.98
N VAL A 151 -30.10 -23.23 13.08
CA VAL A 151 -29.45 -24.53 13.24
C VAL A 151 -30.52 -25.63 13.34
N VAL A 152 -30.53 -26.55 12.39
CA VAL A 152 -31.58 -27.61 12.30
C VAL A 152 -31.13 -28.98 12.78
N GLU A 153 -29.82 -29.23 12.85
CA GLU A 153 -29.27 -30.48 13.35
C GLU A 153 -28.32 -30.25 14.52
N ARG A 154 -28.10 -31.30 15.33
CA ARG A 154 -27.13 -31.26 16.42
C ARG A 154 -25.72 -30.95 15.87
N PRO A 155 -25.03 -29.92 16.38
CA PRO A 155 -23.68 -29.58 15.94
C PRO A 155 -22.72 -30.76 16.04
N ARG A 156 -21.87 -30.92 15.02
CA ARG A 156 -20.86 -31.98 14.98
C ARG A 156 -19.46 -31.39 15.12
N ALA A 157 -18.56 -32.19 15.68
CA ALA A 157 -17.14 -31.85 15.83
C ALA A 157 -16.92 -30.47 16.50
N VAL A 158 -17.68 -30.22 17.58
CA VAL A 158 -17.53 -29.02 18.40
C VAL A 158 -16.15 -29.04 19.06
N ARG A 159 -15.36 -28.00 18.83
CA ARG A 159 -14.05 -27.78 19.44
C ARG A 159 -14.03 -26.41 20.09
N GLU A 160 -13.56 -26.38 21.33
CA GLU A 160 -13.35 -25.14 22.07
C GLU A 160 -12.11 -24.43 21.52
N ASP A 161 -12.25 -23.15 21.23
CA ASP A 161 -11.15 -22.23 20.93
C ASP A 161 -10.67 -21.62 22.24
N LEU A 162 -9.64 -22.22 22.82
CA LEU A 162 -9.05 -21.83 24.10
C LEU A 162 -7.94 -20.80 23.87
N SER A 163 -7.98 -19.71 24.62
CA SER A 163 -6.88 -18.75 24.73
C SER A 163 -6.62 -18.51 26.21
N GLU A 164 -5.40 -18.81 26.66
CA GLU A 164 -5.01 -18.65 28.07
C GLU A 164 -5.96 -19.39 29.04
N ASP A 165 -6.34 -20.61 28.67
CA ASP A 165 -7.31 -21.46 29.41
C ASP A 165 -8.73 -20.88 29.58
N VAL A 166 -9.05 -19.81 28.84
CA VAL A 166 -10.40 -19.26 28.73
C VAL A 166 -11.00 -19.60 27.36
N VAL A 167 -12.22 -20.15 27.36
CA VAL A 167 -12.97 -20.43 26.12
C VAL A 167 -13.37 -19.10 25.48
N ARG A 168 -12.84 -18.83 24.29
CA ARG A 168 -13.18 -17.62 23.52
C ARG A 168 -14.24 -17.83 22.46
N GLY A 169 -14.50 -19.09 22.12
CA GLY A 169 -15.54 -19.49 21.18
C GLY A 169 -15.49 -20.99 20.86
N TYR A 170 -16.34 -21.38 19.92
CA TYR A 170 -16.53 -22.77 19.50
C TYR A 170 -16.43 -22.85 17.98
N THR A 171 -15.55 -23.73 17.50
CA THR A 171 -15.52 -24.13 16.09
C THR A 171 -16.33 -25.42 15.93
N SER A 172 -17.34 -25.41 15.07
CA SER A 172 -18.19 -26.58 14.84
C SER A 172 -18.60 -26.74 13.37
N ARG A 173 -19.12 -27.92 13.02
CA ARG A 173 -19.84 -28.15 11.75
C ARG A 173 -21.33 -28.11 12.03
N LEU A 174 -22.01 -27.12 11.46
CA LEU A 174 -23.45 -26.92 11.59
C LEU A 174 -24.16 -27.31 10.29
N VAL A 175 -25.40 -27.73 10.44
CA VAL A 175 -26.36 -27.80 9.34
C VAL A 175 -27.42 -26.77 9.64
N VAL A 176 -27.53 -25.76 8.78
CA VAL A 176 -28.45 -24.64 8.96
C VAL A 176 -29.53 -24.63 7.88
N ALA A 177 -30.72 -24.18 8.21
CA ALA A 177 -31.78 -23.88 7.26
C ALA A 177 -31.84 -22.38 7.04
N VAL A 178 -31.86 -21.97 5.77
CA VAL A 178 -31.94 -20.56 5.39
C VAL A 178 -33.33 -20.25 4.83
N PRO A 179 -33.99 -19.16 5.25
CA PRO A 179 -35.21 -18.66 4.62
C PRO A 179 -35.00 -18.45 3.12
N ASP A 180 -35.93 -18.93 2.29
CA ASP A 180 -35.86 -18.88 0.82
C ASP A 180 -34.65 -19.60 0.18
N GLY A 181 -33.96 -20.45 0.95
CA GLY A 181 -32.78 -21.22 0.54
C GLY A 181 -32.94 -22.73 0.75
N PRO A 182 -31.83 -23.48 0.69
CA PRO A 182 -31.86 -24.90 0.96
C PRO A 182 -32.23 -25.18 2.42
N ALA A 183 -33.10 -26.18 2.62
CA ALA A 183 -33.51 -26.63 3.95
C ALA A 183 -32.35 -27.21 4.78
N ARG A 184 -31.26 -27.59 4.12
CA ARG A 184 -30.04 -28.11 4.74
C ARG A 184 -28.82 -27.53 4.05
N LEU A 185 -28.11 -26.65 4.75
CA LEU A 185 -26.86 -26.07 4.29
C LEU A 185 -25.75 -26.45 5.27
N ALA A 186 -24.77 -27.22 4.79
CA ALA A 186 -23.62 -27.59 5.60
C ALA A 186 -22.66 -26.38 5.71
N THR A 187 -22.40 -25.96 6.94
CA THR A 187 -21.52 -24.81 7.23
C THR A 187 -20.48 -25.18 8.27
N ARG A 188 -19.28 -24.61 8.10
CA ARG A 188 -18.28 -24.58 9.17
C ARG A 188 -18.50 -23.25 9.89
N ALA A 189 -18.69 -23.31 11.20
CA ALA A 189 -19.08 -22.16 11.99
C ALA A 189 -18.09 -21.89 13.11
N TYR A 190 -17.80 -20.61 13.32
CA TYR A 190 -17.23 -20.08 14.54
C TYR A 190 -18.30 -19.26 15.27
N THR A 191 -18.66 -19.66 16.48
CA THR A 191 -19.63 -18.97 17.35
C THR A 191 -19.00 -18.68 18.71
N HIS A 192 -19.42 -17.60 19.39
CA HIS A 192 -18.95 -17.29 20.74
C HIS A 192 -19.49 -18.27 21.77
N ASP A 193 -20.78 -18.59 21.66
CA ASP A 193 -21.45 -19.56 22.52
C ASP A 193 -21.53 -20.94 21.84
N GLU A 194 -21.69 -21.98 22.66
CA GLU A 194 -21.88 -23.34 22.14
C GLU A 194 -23.22 -23.39 21.37
N PRO A 195 -23.19 -23.67 20.05
CA PRO A 195 -24.40 -23.62 19.24
C PRO A 195 -25.35 -24.76 19.61
N ARG A 196 -26.66 -24.51 19.54
CA ARG A 196 -27.70 -25.52 19.81
C ARG A 196 -28.70 -25.58 18.66
N ILE A 197 -29.52 -26.62 18.63
CA ILE A 197 -30.64 -26.70 17.70
C ILE A 197 -31.59 -25.54 17.98
N GLY A 198 -32.03 -24.84 16.93
CA GLY A 198 -32.88 -23.66 17.03
C GLY A 198 -32.11 -22.35 17.22
N THR A 199 -30.79 -22.37 17.42
CA THR A 199 -29.99 -21.13 17.46
C THR A 199 -30.02 -20.44 16.10
N GLU A 200 -30.26 -19.14 16.10
CA GLU A 200 -30.16 -18.30 14.91
C GLU A 200 -28.71 -17.82 14.76
N VAL A 201 -28.17 -17.95 13.55
CA VAL A 201 -26.82 -17.52 13.19
C VAL A 201 -26.86 -16.76 11.87
N GLU A 202 -26.03 -15.72 11.73
CA GLU A 202 -25.83 -15.12 10.41
C GLU A 202 -24.97 -16.06 9.57
N VAL A 203 -25.39 -16.34 8.33
CA VAL A 203 -24.65 -17.18 7.38
C VAL A 203 -24.45 -16.42 6.07
N LEU A 204 -23.21 -16.48 5.56
CA LEU A 204 -22.89 -16.11 4.19
C LEU A 204 -23.07 -17.34 3.30
N TRP A 205 -23.95 -17.24 2.31
CA TRP A 205 -24.23 -18.32 1.36
C TRP A 205 -24.63 -17.76 0.00
N ALA A 206 -24.50 -18.56 -1.05
CA ALA A 206 -24.82 -18.17 -2.43
C ALA A 206 -26.02 -18.93 -2.96
N ARG A 207 -27.07 -18.22 -3.40
CA ARG A 207 -28.29 -18.84 -3.96
C ARG A 207 -28.03 -19.58 -5.27
N SER A 208 -27.11 -19.07 -6.09
CA SER A 208 -26.73 -19.69 -7.36
C SER A 208 -25.72 -20.84 -7.24
N ALA A 209 -25.16 -21.07 -6.06
CA ALA A 209 -24.20 -22.16 -5.80
C ALA A 209 -24.36 -22.72 -4.36
N PRO A 210 -25.51 -23.32 -4.03
CA PRO A 210 -25.77 -23.88 -2.69
C PRO A 210 -24.81 -25.00 -2.30
N GLU A 211 -24.18 -25.67 -3.27
CA GLU A 211 -23.16 -26.70 -3.08
C GLU A 211 -21.87 -26.19 -2.42
N LEU A 212 -21.59 -24.88 -2.50
CA LEU A 212 -20.48 -24.26 -1.76
C LEU A 212 -20.74 -24.23 -0.25
N GLY A 213 -21.97 -24.50 0.18
CA GLY A 213 -22.40 -24.52 1.57
C GLY A 213 -22.50 -23.12 2.19
N GLY A 214 -22.48 -23.06 3.52
CA GLY A 214 -22.50 -21.81 4.27
C GLY A 214 -21.15 -21.49 4.88
N TYR A 215 -20.96 -20.20 5.19
CA TYR A 215 -19.86 -19.71 6.01
C TYR A 215 -20.43 -18.89 7.17
N VAL A 216 -20.10 -19.27 8.41
CA VAL A 216 -20.56 -18.60 9.64
C VAL A 216 -19.34 -18.24 10.47
N HIS A 217 -19.20 -16.96 10.85
CA HIS A 217 -18.08 -16.50 11.64
C HIS A 217 -18.45 -15.27 12.47
N GLU A 218 -18.74 -15.43 13.75
CA GLU A 218 -19.24 -14.33 14.60
C GLU A 218 -18.19 -13.25 14.92
N ARG A 219 -16.89 -13.57 14.80
CA ARG A 219 -15.82 -12.59 14.94
C ARG A 219 -15.63 -11.68 13.73
N GLU A 220 -16.15 -12.07 12.56
CA GLU A 220 -15.93 -11.36 11.31
C GLU A 220 -17.25 -10.79 10.79
N SER A 221 -17.21 -9.57 10.24
CA SER A 221 -18.38 -9.00 9.58
C SER A 221 -18.68 -9.74 8.28
N LEU A 222 -19.63 -10.68 8.33
CA LEU A 222 -20.09 -11.43 7.14
C LEU A 222 -20.59 -10.50 6.04
N ARG A 223 -21.12 -9.32 6.40
CA ARG A 223 -21.57 -8.29 5.44
C ARG A 223 -20.39 -7.64 4.72
N THR A 224 -19.29 -7.38 5.43
CA THR A 224 -18.05 -6.88 4.83
C THR A 224 -17.44 -7.94 3.92
N LEU A 225 -17.43 -9.21 4.35
CA LEU A 225 -17.00 -10.34 3.53
C LEU A 225 -17.87 -10.53 2.29
N ALA A 226 -19.19 -10.43 2.39
CA ALA A 226 -20.11 -10.54 1.25
C ALA A 226 -19.91 -9.39 0.25
N ALA A 227 -19.69 -8.17 0.75
CA ALA A 227 -19.46 -7.00 -0.09
C ALA A 227 -18.09 -6.98 -0.77
N GLY A 228 -17.16 -7.84 -0.35
CA GLY A 228 -15.80 -7.89 -0.85
C GLY A 228 -15.01 -6.61 -0.66
N ARG A 229 -15.41 -5.82 0.33
CA ARG A 229 -14.74 -4.57 0.70
C ARG A 229 -13.53 -4.90 1.55
N TRP A 230 -12.40 -4.29 1.20
CA TRP A 230 -11.21 -4.33 2.03
C TRP A 230 -11.29 -3.25 3.10
N GLU A 231 -10.96 -3.63 4.33
CA GLU A 231 -10.82 -2.73 5.47
C GLU A 231 -9.41 -2.88 6.02
N ALA A 232 -8.70 -1.75 6.18
CA ALA A 232 -7.34 -1.70 6.71
C ALA A 232 -7.28 -2.19 8.16
N PHE A 233 -8.33 -1.90 8.93
CA PHE A 233 -8.41 -2.19 10.35
C PHE A 233 -9.78 -2.83 10.63
N PRO A 234 -9.96 -4.13 10.32
CA PRO A 234 -11.23 -4.81 10.54
C PRO A 234 -11.57 -4.87 12.05
N ASP A 235 -12.84 -4.86 12.40
CA ASP A 235 -13.25 -5.00 13.80
C ASP A 235 -12.72 -6.31 14.42
N GLY A 236 -12.13 -6.24 15.62
CA GLY A 236 -11.59 -7.40 16.35
C GLY A 236 -10.08 -7.38 16.59
N ALA A 237 -9.53 -8.52 17.02
CA ALA A 237 -8.11 -8.64 17.40
C ALA A 237 -7.16 -8.33 16.22
N ASN A 238 -7.52 -8.79 15.02
CA ASN A 238 -6.71 -8.61 13.81
C ASN A 238 -6.58 -7.14 13.40
N GLY A 239 -7.64 -6.32 13.54
CA GLY A 239 -7.55 -4.89 13.24
C GLY A 239 -6.78 -4.11 14.28
N ARG A 240 -6.88 -4.48 15.57
CA ARG A 240 -6.07 -3.85 16.62
C ARG A 240 -4.58 -4.12 16.40
N ASP A 241 -4.22 -5.34 16.04
CA ASP A 241 -2.83 -5.72 15.79
C ASP A 241 -2.31 -5.06 14.50
N ALA A 242 -3.14 -4.97 13.45
CA ALA A 242 -2.83 -4.23 12.24
C ALA A 242 -2.63 -2.73 12.49
N LEU A 243 -3.48 -2.10 13.32
CA LEU A 243 -3.34 -0.69 13.71
C LEU A 243 -2.08 -0.45 14.54
N LEU A 244 -1.80 -1.31 15.52
CA LEU A 244 -0.59 -1.22 16.33
C LEU A 244 0.66 -1.33 15.45
N ALA A 245 0.67 -2.28 14.52
CA ALA A 245 1.77 -2.46 13.59
C ALA A 245 1.93 -1.29 12.60
N PHE A 246 0.81 -0.72 12.13
CA PHE A 246 0.81 0.52 11.34
C PHE A 246 1.47 1.67 12.10
N VAL A 247 1.03 1.92 13.34
CA VAL A 247 1.57 3.00 14.18
C VAL A 247 3.05 2.76 14.49
N LEU A 248 3.44 1.53 14.85
CA LEU A 248 4.83 1.20 15.15
C LEU A 248 5.72 1.43 13.92
N THR A 249 5.31 0.95 12.75
CA THR A 249 6.02 1.16 11.48
C THR A 249 6.13 2.65 11.16
N MET A 250 5.03 3.40 11.34
CA MET A 250 5.00 4.85 11.14
C MET A 250 6.00 5.59 12.03
N VAL A 251 6.02 5.25 13.32
CA VAL A 251 6.93 5.86 14.28
C VAL A 251 8.38 5.49 13.96
N THR A 252 8.67 4.21 13.71
CA THR A 252 10.04 3.76 13.41
C THR A 252 10.60 4.45 12.17
N VAL A 253 9.89 4.40 11.04
CA VAL A 253 10.36 5.02 9.79
C VAL A 253 10.37 6.55 9.92
N GLY A 254 9.40 7.14 10.61
CA GLY A 254 9.31 8.58 10.85
C GLY A 254 10.49 9.11 11.69
N VAL A 255 10.90 8.38 12.73
CA VAL A 255 12.09 8.75 13.53
C VAL A 255 13.36 8.70 12.67
N PHE A 256 13.54 7.65 11.87
CA PHE A 256 14.70 7.58 10.96
C PHE A 256 14.69 8.70 9.91
N ALA A 257 13.51 9.03 9.36
CA ALA A 257 13.35 10.14 8.45
C ALA A 257 13.73 11.48 9.09
N LEU A 258 13.27 11.75 10.31
CA LEU A 258 13.62 12.97 11.04
C LEU A 258 15.13 13.06 11.25
N VAL A 259 15.74 11.98 11.76
CA VAL A 259 17.20 11.92 11.91
C VAL A 259 17.88 12.25 10.59
N PHE A 260 17.48 11.64 9.47
CA PHE A 260 18.08 11.91 8.16
C PHE A 260 17.92 13.35 7.69
N ILE A 261 16.71 13.92 7.77
CA ILE A 261 16.41 15.28 7.31
C ILE A 261 17.24 16.33 8.06
N PHE A 262 17.44 16.11 9.37
CA PHE A 262 18.15 17.07 10.22
C PHE A 262 19.66 16.83 10.27
N THR A 263 20.14 15.60 10.10
CA THR A 263 21.59 15.30 10.09
C THR A 263 22.25 15.49 8.74
N SER A 264 21.50 15.37 7.63
CA SER A 264 22.04 15.56 6.30
C SER A 264 22.11 17.03 5.90
N GLY A 265 23.22 17.43 5.28
CA GLY A 265 23.35 18.75 4.68
C GLY A 265 22.29 18.98 3.59
N PRO A 266 21.65 20.16 3.49
CA PRO A 266 20.65 20.45 2.46
C PRO A 266 21.17 20.25 1.03
N ARG A 267 22.46 20.57 0.81
CA ARG A 267 23.14 20.33 -0.49
C ARG A 267 23.25 18.85 -0.82
N ALA A 268 23.52 17.99 0.16
CA ALA A 268 23.56 16.54 -0.03
C ALA A 268 22.16 16.01 -0.40
N LEU A 269 21.11 16.44 0.31
CA LEU A 269 19.72 16.09 -0.01
C LEU A 269 19.34 16.51 -1.44
N GLN A 270 19.76 17.70 -1.86
CA GLN A 270 19.53 18.19 -3.21
C GLN A 270 20.31 17.37 -4.25
N ARG A 271 21.58 17.03 -4.00
CA ARG A 271 22.38 16.16 -4.88
C ARG A 271 21.73 14.78 -5.08
N LEU A 272 21.21 14.18 -4.00
CA LEU A 272 20.52 12.88 -4.06
C LEU A 272 19.24 12.97 -4.93
N ALA A 273 18.46 14.03 -4.78
CA ALA A 273 17.21 14.22 -5.53
C ALA A 273 17.39 14.34 -7.06
N TRP A 274 18.60 14.69 -7.50
CA TRP A 274 18.98 14.84 -8.91
C TRP A 274 19.92 13.74 -9.42
N SER A 275 20.24 12.74 -8.59
CA SER A 275 21.13 11.64 -8.96
C SER A 275 20.42 10.62 -9.86
N ALA A 276 20.74 10.62 -11.16
CA ALA A 276 20.22 9.64 -12.13
C ALA A 276 20.35 8.16 -11.67
N PRO A 277 21.51 7.68 -11.19
CA PRO A 277 21.63 6.27 -10.75
C PRO A 277 20.75 5.98 -9.53
N LEU A 278 20.67 6.90 -8.57
CA LEU A 278 19.82 6.71 -7.40
C LEU A 278 18.33 6.68 -7.76
N GLN A 279 17.90 7.57 -8.67
CA GLN A 279 16.52 7.61 -9.16
C GLN A 279 16.18 6.35 -9.98
N THR A 280 17.17 5.72 -10.63
CA THR A 280 17.00 4.42 -11.30
C THR A 280 16.75 3.31 -10.28
N VAL A 281 17.52 3.29 -9.18
CA VAL A 281 17.31 2.33 -8.08
C VAL A 281 15.91 2.52 -7.48
N TYR A 282 15.47 3.76 -7.24
CA TYR A 282 14.11 4.01 -6.76
C TYR A 282 13.03 3.57 -7.74
N ALA A 283 13.19 3.87 -9.04
CA ALA A 283 12.23 3.41 -10.05
C ALA A 283 12.13 1.89 -10.10
N ALA A 284 13.26 1.18 -10.01
CA ALA A 284 13.30 -0.28 -9.99
C ALA A 284 12.59 -0.84 -8.75
N LEU A 285 12.85 -0.27 -7.57
CA LEU A 285 12.26 -0.73 -6.31
C LEU A 285 10.75 -0.41 -6.23
N ILE A 286 10.31 0.77 -6.66
CA ILE A 286 8.88 1.12 -6.74
C ILE A 286 8.15 0.17 -7.69
N THR A 287 8.75 -0.15 -8.83
CA THR A 287 8.18 -1.08 -9.81
C THR A 287 8.12 -2.50 -9.23
N ALA A 288 9.19 -2.95 -8.55
CA ALA A 288 9.22 -4.25 -7.88
C ALA A 288 8.10 -4.36 -6.83
N VAL A 289 7.93 -3.34 -5.98
CA VAL A 289 6.84 -3.30 -5.00
C VAL A 289 5.48 -3.39 -5.69
N LEU A 290 5.24 -2.60 -6.74
CA LEU A 290 3.98 -2.66 -7.48
C LEU A 290 3.71 -4.05 -8.09
N VAL A 291 4.73 -4.68 -8.67
CA VAL A 291 4.62 -6.02 -9.27
C VAL A 291 4.33 -7.07 -8.20
N GLY A 292 5.04 -7.04 -7.07
CA GLY A 292 4.79 -7.97 -5.96
C GLY A 292 3.39 -7.84 -5.35
N TRP A 293 2.81 -6.63 -5.38
CA TRP A 293 1.47 -6.35 -4.87
C TRP A 293 0.35 -6.63 -5.88
N ARG A 294 0.67 -6.74 -7.16
CA ARG A 294 -0.32 -6.91 -8.23
C ARG A 294 -1.31 -8.06 -7.99
N PRO A 295 -0.91 -9.26 -7.53
CA PRO A 295 -1.85 -10.35 -7.27
C PRO A 295 -2.88 -9.97 -6.21
N LEU A 296 -2.43 -9.38 -5.09
CA LEU A 296 -3.30 -8.92 -4.01
C LEU A 296 -4.28 -7.84 -4.50
N LEU A 297 -3.76 -6.86 -5.26
CA LEU A 297 -4.57 -5.78 -5.84
C LEU A 297 -5.60 -6.31 -6.85
N LEU A 298 -5.28 -7.35 -7.59
CA LEU A 298 -6.20 -8.01 -8.52
C LEU A 298 -7.12 -9.03 -7.84
N GLY A 299 -6.98 -9.25 -6.53
CA GLY A 299 -7.79 -10.20 -5.77
C GLY A 299 -7.38 -11.66 -5.92
N GLY A 300 -6.26 -11.94 -6.58
CA GLY A 300 -5.64 -13.27 -6.63
C GLY A 300 -4.86 -13.57 -5.35
N GLY A 301 -4.67 -14.86 -5.06
CA GLY A 301 -3.70 -15.30 -4.05
C GLY A 301 -2.29 -14.89 -4.47
N ALA A 302 -1.59 -14.14 -3.64
CA ALA A 302 -0.18 -13.85 -3.90
C ALA A 302 0.64 -15.13 -3.78
N SER A 303 1.46 -15.43 -4.78
CA SER A 303 2.48 -16.47 -4.59
C SER A 303 3.47 -16.02 -3.50
N PRO A 304 4.07 -16.97 -2.75
CA PRO A 304 5.09 -16.62 -1.75
C PRO A 304 6.24 -15.79 -2.32
N ALA A 305 6.58 -16.03 -3.59
CA ALA A 305 7.62 -15.30 -4.31
C ALA A 305 7.26 -13.83 -4.57
N GLU A 306 6.01 -13.54 -4.93
CA GLU A 306 5.53 -12.17 -5.17
C GLU A 306 5.39 -11.39 -3.85
N GLY A 307 4.92 -12.05 -2.78
CA GLY A 307 4.90 -11.49 -1.43
C GLY A 307 6.31 -11.13 -0.93
N LEU A 308 7.27 -12.05 -1.09
CA LEU A 308 8.69 -11.80 -0.81
C LEU A 308 9.24 -10.64 -1.64
N LEU A 309 8.91 -10.56 -2.93
CA LEU A 309 9.37 -9.49 -3.80
C LEU A 309 8.83 -8.12 -3.35
N GLY A 310 7.56 -8.05 -2.93
CA GLY A 310 6.97 -6.86 -2.34
C GLY A 310 7.65 -6.44 -1.03
N VAL A 311 7.82 -7.37 -0.09
CA VAL A 311 8.45 -7.11 1.23
C VAL A 311 9.92 -6.76 1.09
N CYS A 312 10.70 -7.57 0.37
CA CYS A 312 12.13 -7.36 0.18
C CYS A 312 12.39 -6.10 -0.66
N GLY A 313 11.62 -5.86 -1.72
CA GLY A 313 11.74 -4.65 -2.53
C GLY A 313 11.47 -3.39 -1.70
N PHE A 314 10.49 -3.44 -0.81
CA PHE A 314 10.20 -2.35 0.09
C PHE A 314 11.27 -2.15 1.17
N GLY A 315 11.71 -3.23 1.82
CA GLY A 315 12.79 -3.21 2.79
C GLY A 315 14.09 -2.68 2.20
N LEU A 316 14.43 -3.08 0.97
CA LEU A 316 15.56 -2.54 0.21
C LEU A 316 15.39 -1.06 -0.12
N LEU A 317 14.17 -0.58 -0.40
CA LEU A 317 13.90 0.85 -0.63
C LEU A 317 14.15 1.69 0.63
N VAL A 318 13.68 1.20 1.78
CA VAL A 318 13.93 1.85 3.08
C VAL A 318 15.41 1.78 3.42
N LEU A 319 16.05 0.62 3.31
CA LEU A 319 17.49 0.45 3.55
C LEU A 319 18.35 1.30 2.62
N THR A 320 17.98 1.43 1.35
CA THR A 320 18.69 2.30 0.39
C THR A 320 18.59 3.75 0.86
N HIS A 321 17.41 4.21 1.28
CA HIS A 321 17.29 5.55 1.84
C HIS A 321 18.12 5.72 3.12
N MET A 322 18.12 4.73 4.03
CA MET A 322 18.90 4.78 5.28
C MET A 322 20.42 4.72 5.06
N PHE A 323 20.88 3.94 4.08
CA PHE A 323 22.30 3.86 3.74
C PHE A 323 22.79 5.15 3.09
N MET A 324 21.98 5.73 2.19
CA MET A 324 22.28 7.04 1.61
C MET A 324 22.24 8.15 2.65
N ALA A 325 21.37 8.02 3.66
CA ALA A 325 21.36 8.86 4.86
C ALA A 325 22.65 8.78 5.66
N GLY A 326 23.14 7.58 5.94
CA GLY A 326 24.41 7.40 6.66
C GLY A 326 25.60 8.02 5.91
N ARG A 327 25.64 7.90 4.58
CA ARG A 327 26.72 8.48 3.76
C ARG A 327 26.73 10.00 3.73
N SER A 328 25.59 10.67 3.86
CA SER A 328 25.53 12.14 3.87
C SER A 328 25.87 12.78 5.21
N ILE A 329 25.99 12.00 6.31
CA ILE A 329 26.26 12.51 7.67
C ILE A 329 27.70 13.04 7.85
N GLY A 330 28.59 12.89 6.86
CA GLY A 330 29.97 13.41 6.89
C GLY A 330 30.25 14.62 6.00
N GLU A 331 29.36 14.97 5.08
CA GLU A 331 29.55 16.11 4.16
C GLU A 331 28.93 17.37 4.77
N LYS A 332 29.72 18.12 5.55
CA LYS A 332 29.36 19.48 6.01
C LYS A 332 29.55 20.51 4.90
#